data_AF-A0A399EL37-F1
#
_entry.id   AF-A0A399EL37-F1
#
_cell.length_a   1.000
_cell.length_b   1.000
_cell.length_c   1.000
_cell.angle_alpha   90.00
_cell.angle_beta   90.00
_cell.angle_gamma   90.00
#
_symmetry.space_group_name_H-M   'P 1'
#
loop_
_entity.id
_entity.type
_entity.pdbx_description
1 polymer ?
#
loop_
_entity_poly.entity_id
_entity_poly.type
_entity_poly.pdbx_seq_one_letter_code
_entity_poly.pdbx_strand_id
1 'polypeptide(L)'
;MDEREIEFAPTEQVERRQALVDEFVSEVLRLPWAFVSDYTQLQDFEGVRTELELAEACYERYGMGLEARHFEMPLYLLLDELEAARRKKG
;
A
#
# COMPACT_ATOMS: atom_id res chain seq x y z
N MET A 1 3.09 -2.21 37.51
CA MET A 1 2.91 -2.68 36.12
C MET A 1 1.85 -1.79 35.54
N ASP A 2 2.20 -1.02 34.51
CA ASP A 2 1.27 -0.11 33.87
C ASP A 2 0.44 -0.96 32.90
N GLU A 3 -0.78 -1.32 33.30
CA GLU A 3 -1.77 -2.00 32.47
C GLU A 3 -2.29 -0.99 31.43
N ARG A 4 -1.44 -0.70 30.44
CA ARG A 4 -1.92 -0.03 29.23
C ARG A 4 -2.85 -1.02 28.53
N GLU A 5 -4.15 -0.75 28.59
CA GLU A 5 -5.16 -1.47 27.80
C GLU A 5 -4.64 -1.61 26.36
N ILE A 6 -4.52 -2.86 25.91
CA ILE A 6 -4.17 -3.14 24.52
C ILE A 6 -5.41 -2.80 23.72
N GLU A 7 -5.42 -1.60 23.12
CA GLU A 7 -6.48 -1.18 22.22
C GLU A 7 -6.26 -1.89 20.87
N PHE A 8 -7.10 -2.88 20.60
CA PHE A 8 -7.08 -3.57 19.31
C PHE A 8 -7.69 -2.66 18.24
N ALA A 9 -7.08 -2.65 17.06
CA ALA A 9 -7.66 -1.99 15.90
C ALA A 9 -9.07 -2.57 15.62
N PRO A 10 -10.07 -1.74 15.29
CA PRO A 10 -11.39 -2.22 14.88
C PRO A 10 -11.27 -3.17 13.68
N THR A 11 -12.05 -4.25 13.65
CA THR A 11 -12.02 -5.26 12.57
C THR A 11 -12.14 -4.65 11.17
N GLU A 12 -13.05 -3.68 11.01
CA GLU A 12 -13.25 -2.97 9.74
C GLU A 12 -11.97 -2.27 9.24
N GLN A 13 -11.14 -1.76 10.16
CA GLN A 13 -9.87 -1.13 9.81
C GLN A 13 -8.87 -2.15 9.29
N VAL A 14 -8.82 -3.34 9.92
CA VAL A 14 -7.95 -4.45 9.52
C VAL A 14 -8.38 -5.01 8.16
N GLU A 15 -9.67 -5.28 7.99
CA GLU A 15 -10.22 -5.83 6.74
C GLU A 15 -10.05 -4.88 5.57
N ARG A 16 -10.31 -3.58 5.77
CA ARG A 16 -10.10 -2.58 4.72
C ARG A 16 -8.63 -2.48 4.32
N ARG A 17 -7.70 -2.54 5.28
CA ARG A 17 -6.26 -2.55 4.98
C ARG A 17 -5.86 -3.80 4.21
N GLN A 18 -6.35 -4.97 4.60
CA GLN A 18 -6.07 -6.20 3.87
C GLN A 18 -6.59 -6.13 2.43
N ALA A 19 -7.81 -5.63 2.22
CA ALA A 19 -8.37 -5.47 0.88
C ALA A 19 -7.54 -4.52 -0.01
N LEU A 20 -6.98 -3.45 0.55
CA LEU A 20 -6.08 -2.54 -0.19
C LEU A 20 -4.76 -3.21 -0.54
N VAL A 21 -4.20 -4.00 0.38
CA VAL A 21 -2.98 -4.78 0.13
C VAL A 21 -3.22 -5.79 -0.99
N ASP A 22 -4.31 -6.56 -0.91
CA ASP A 22 -4.64 -7.58 -1.90
C ASP A 22 -4.87 -6.96 -3.29
N GLU A 23 -5.58 -5.83 -3.35
CA GLU A 23 -5.76 -5.05 -4.58
C GLU A 23 -4.40 -4.58 -5.13
N PHE A 24 -3.54 -4.01 -4.29
CA PHE A 24 -2.24 -3.50 -4.74
C PHE A 24 -1.35 -4.62 -5.28
N VAL A 25 -1.28 -5.74 -4.57
CA VAL A 25 -0.46 -6.90 -4.95
C VAL A 25 -0.93 -7.50 -6.27
N SER A 26 -2.23 -7.68 -6.45
CA SER A 26 -2.81 -8.31 -7.63
C SER A 26 -2.86 -7.38 -8.85
N GLU A 27 -3.21 -6.11 -8.67
CA GLU A 27 -3.48 -5.18 -9.77
C GLU A 27 -2.27 -4.31 -10.14
N VAL A 28 -1.49 -3.87 -9.15
CA VAL A 28 -0.31 -3.00 -9.37
C VAL A 28 0.95 -3.83 -9.53
N LEU A 29 1.25 -4.70 -8.56
CA LEU A 29 2.44 -5.56 -8.61
C LEU A 29 2.26 -6.75 -9.54
N ARG A 30 1.00 -7.13 -9.85
CA ARG A 30 0.65 -8.30 -10.68
C ARG A 30 1.28 -9.60 -10.16
N LEU A 31 1.36 -9.73 -8.85
CA LEU A 31 1.85 -10.92 -8.17
C LEU A 31 0.67 -11.81 -7.76
N PRO A 32 0.84 -13.14 -7.77
CA PRO A 32 -0.21 -14.05 -7.30
C PRO A 32 -0.46 -13.93 -5.79
N TRP A 33 0.57 -13.54 -5.03
CA TRP A 33 0.51 -13.22 -3.60
C TRP A 33 1.80 -12.49 -3.21
N ALA A 34 1.77 -11.80 -2.07
CA ALA A 34 2.95 -11.21 -1.44
C ALA A 34 2.77 -11.21 0.08
N PHE A 35 3.86 -11.42 0.82
CA PHE A 35 3.87 -11.18 2.25
C PHE A 35 4.13 -9.68 2.49
N VAL A 36 3.22 -9.01 3.20
CA VAL A 36 3.32 -7.60 3.55
C VAL A 36 3.36 -7.45 5.06
N SER A 37 4.40 -6.78 5.54
CA SER A 37 4.61 -6.42 6.94
C SER A 37 4.62 -4.90 7.12
N ASP A 38 4.64 -4.43 8.36
CA ASP A 38 4.75 -3.00 8.67
C ASP A 38 6.06 -2.37 8.18
N TYR A 39 7.07 -3.19 7.87
CA TYR A 39 8.36 -2.76 7.32
C TYR A 39 8.46 -2.91 5.81
N THR A 40 7.47 -3.52 5.16
CA THR A 40 7.51 -3.75 3.73
C THR A 40 7.49 -2.43 2.98
N GLN A 41 8.39 -2.27 2.01
CA GLN A 41 8.51 -1.11 1.13
C GLN A 41 8.36 -1.54 -0.33
N LEU A 42 8.28 -0.57 -1.26
CA LEU A 42 8.26 -0.87 -2.69
C LEU A 42 9.54 -1.58 -3.16
N GLN A 43 10.68 -1.26 -2.52
CA GLN A 43 12.00 -1.81 -2.84
C GLN A 43 12.09 -3.32 -2.60
N ASP A 44 11.29 -3.85 -1.66
CA ASP A 44 11.22 -5.30 -1.41
C ASP A 44 10.66 -6.09 -2.61
N PHE A 45 10.06 -5.38 -3.59
CA PHE A 45 9.53 -5.93 -4.84
C PHE A 45 10.40 -5.54 -6.05
N GLU A 46 11.66 -5.15 -5.84
CA GLU A 46 12.60 -4.87 -6.92
C GLU A 46 12.66 -6.02 -7.94
N GLY A 47 12.62 -5.67 -9.22
CA GLY A 47 12.64 -6.62 -10.33
C GLY A 47 11.27 -7.13 -10.78
N VAL A 48 10.18 -6.82 -10.06
CA VAL A 48 8.81 -7.10 -10.54
C VAL A 48 8.40 -6.12 -11.64
N ARG A 49 8.67 -4.83 -11.42
CA ARG A 49 8.39 -3.72 -12.33
C ARG A 49 9.45 -2.64 -12.18
N THR A 50 9.65 -1.86 -13.24
CA THR A 50 10.43 -0.61 -13.15
C THR A 50 9.67 0.44 -12.34
N GLU A 51 10.40 1.42 -11.79
CA GLU A 51 9.78 2.53 -11.06
C GLU A 51 8.75 3.30 -11.90
N LEU A 52 9.02 3.46 -13.21
CA LEU A 52 8.10 4.11 -14.14
C LEU A 52 6.81 3.30 -14.30
N GLU A 53 6.90 1.99 -14.52
CA GLU A 53 5.73 1.11 -14.65
C GLU A 53 4.90 1.07 -13.36
N LEU A 54 5.54 1.14 -12.20
CA LEU A 54 4.86 1.26 -10.90
C LEU A 54 4.13 2.60 -10.79
N ALA A 55 4.78 3.71 -11.14
CA ALA A 55 4.18 5.02 -11.10
C ALA A 55 2.97 5.13 -12.03
N GLU A 56 3.06 4.57 -13.25
CA GLU A 56 1.96 4.51 -14.22
C GLU A 56 0.79 3.69 -13.68
N ALA A 57 1.03 2.48 -13.16
CA ALA A 57 -0.04 1.65 -12.60
C ALA A 57 -0.73 2.28 -11.39
N CYS A 58 0.05 2.91 -10.51
CA CYS A 58 -0.51 3.68 -9.38
C CYS A 58 -1.37 4.85 -9.88
N TYR A 59 -0.94 5.55 -10.93
CA TYR A 59 -1.71 6.66 -11.50
C TYR A 59 -3.01 6.18 -12.15
N GLU A 60 -2.96 5.10 -12.93
CA GLU A 60 -4.15 4.52 -13.55
C GLU A 60 -5.18 4.10 -12.49
N ARG A 61 -4.74 3.35 -11.48
CA ARG A 61 -5.61 2.76 -10.46
C ARG A 61 -6.11 3.77 -9.42
N TYR A 62 -5.23 4.63 -8.92
CA TYR A 62 -5.49 5.52 -7.79
C TYR A 62 -5.51 7.01 -8.16
N GLY A 63 -5.04 7.40 -9.33
CA GLY A 63 -4.93 8.80 -9.74
C GLY A 63 -3.73 9.53 -9.16
N MET A 64 -2.74 8.82 -8.61
CA MET A 64 -1.55 9.38 -7.98
C MET A 64 -0.30 8.77 -8.58
N GLY A 65 0.61 9.64 -9.06
CA GLY A 65 1.95 9.22 -9.46
C GLY A 65 2.85 9.01 -8.25
N LEU A 66 3.91 8.22 -8.42
CA LEU A 66 4.90 8.01 -7.37
C LEU A 66 6.01 9.08 -7.42
N GLU A 67 6.54 9.43 -6.25
CA GLU A 67 7.66 10.36 -6.03
C GLU A 67 8.74 9.58 -5.28
N ALA A 68 9.98 10.09 -5.27
CA ALA A 68 11.11 9.43 -4.60
C ALA A 68 10.80 9.05 -3.13
N ARG A 69 10.09 9.91 -2.39
CA ARG A 69 9.69 9.65 -0.99
C ARG A 69 8.82 8.40 -0.83
N HIS A 70 8.06 8.03 -1.86
CA HIS A 70 7.17 6.86 -1.80
C HIS A 70 7.93 5.53 -1.89
N PHE A 71 9.17 5.54 -2.38
CA PHE A 71 9.98 4.32 -2.44
C PHE A 71 10.64 4.02 -1.09
N GLU A 72 10.81 5.02 -0.23
CA GLU A 72 11.41 4.87 1.11
C GLU A 72 10.37 4.70 2.23
N MET A 73 9.08 4.84 1.90
CA MET A 73 8.01 4.76 2.89
C MET A 73 7.50 3.33 3.08
N PRO A 74 7.05 2.96 4.29
CA PRO A 74 6.27 1.74 4.50
C PRO A 74 5.06 1.66 3.57
N LEU A 75 4.84 0.48 2.99
CA LEU A 75 3.80 0.23 2.00
C LEU A 75 2.41 0.59 2.55
N TYR A 76 2.12 0.30 3.83
CA TYR A 76 0.81 0.62 4.40
C TYR A 76 0.52 2.14 4.40
N LEU A 77 1.54 2.99 4.61
CA LEU A 77 1.38 4.45 4.51
C LEU A 77 1.18 4.89 3.07
N LEU A 78 1.88 4.25 2.12
CA LEU A 78 1.68 4.51 0.70
C LEU A 78 0.24 4.16 0.29
N LEU A 79 -0.28 3.01 0.74
CA LEU A 79 -1.65 2.59 0.46
C LEU A 79 -2.68 3.57 1.03
N ASP A 80 -2.44 4.12 2.23
CA ASP A 80 -3.28 5.17 2.81
C ASP A 80 -3.28 6.43 1.93
N GLU A 81 -2.12 6.86 1.40
CA GLU A 81 -2.03 8.00 0.46
C GLU A 81 -2.72 7.72 -0.89
N LEU A 82 -2.52 6.53 -1.46
CA LEU A 82 -3.14 6.08 -2.70
C LEU A 82 -4.68 6.00 -2.58
N GLU A 83 -5.19 5.45 -1.48
CA GLU A 83 -6.63 5.40 -1.25
C GLU A 83 -7.22 6.80 -1.08
N ALA A 84 -6.53 7.70 -0.36
CA ALA A 84 -6.95 9.09 -0.21
C ALA A 84 -6.97 9.83 -1.55
N ALA A 85 -6.01 9.56 -2.45
CA ALA A 85 -6.02 10.11 -3.81
C ALA A 85 -7.18 9.57 -4.64
N ARG A 86 -7.45 8.27 -4.58
CA ARG A 86 -8.57 7.63 -5.29
C ARG A 86 -9.91 8.24 -4.91
N ARG A 87 -10.12 8.55 -3.63
CA ARG A 87 -11.32 9.21 -3.11
C ARG A 87 -11.51 10.66 -3.56
N LYS A 88 -10.45 11.32 -4.02
CA LYS A 88 -10.52 12.67 -4.59
C LYS A 88 -10.80 12.66 -6.10
N LYS A 89 -10.54 11.52 -6.76
CA LYS A 89 -10.74 11.31 -8.21
C LYS A 89 -12.18 10.91 -8.57
N GLY A 90 -12.86 10.19 -7.67
CA GLY A 90 -14.28 9.81 -7.81
C GLY A 90 -15.21 10.83 -7.18
#